data_AF-A0A7C5YTI4-F1
#
_entry.id   AF-A0A7C5YTI4-F1
#
_cell.length_a   1.000
_cell.length_b   1.000
_cell.length_c   1.000
_cell.angle_alpha   90.00
_cell.angle_beta   90.00
_cell.angle_gamma   90.00
#
_symmetry.space_group_name_H-M   'P 1'
#
loop_
_entity.id
_entity.type
_entity.pdbx_description
1 polymer ?
#
loop_
_entity_poly.entity_id
_entity_poly.type
_entity_poly.pdbx_seq_one_letter_code
_entity_poly.pdbx_strand_id
1 'polypeptide(L)'
;MRKRIIWRWAFIFTFIFSSHLYAQNTGMNDGYTRMFGVSSRGAGMGGAMVGIADGVDAVAYNPAFLAFSEDSFSLGVLNFVKSDLLVNGENEGPQGMGLVFGLTQKVLRDRVGLGLVMSKAVSSEWSAYSPGTLPIPMGLGVGIKAHETLGIGIAPVANFWIRTNEIQVDVANIISGMLGMQIGEPTAGVNPNFGLGFSLEEVNFAISVAFRPVKYVSLGYMNVPLSKARLRIPITILGGGVMDDMRMIMINELLSSPPIQQFGIGVYIPVPRGKLTIAWAQQWIGYGELYDELFGEYLKYTNPDITALASVSYTPPQPKNDVTINRFGLEYIMDLKGIKFVPQAIRQRNGELAIRGGYFEWNSPNPEELYKADFDSNANVYSLGLGLSFDRKGKSSLERPLANNRFAMDVHLQFFDIPGEDYTVAYDYWGQPLSPEDYYYYHTEGQIWTLGLNFTWLH
;
A
#
# COMPACT_ATOMS: atom_id res chain seq x y z
N MET A 1 -9.45 33.38 5.28
CA MET A 1 -9.20 32.02 4.73
C MET A 1 -7.75 31.78 4.32
N ARG A 2 -7.10 32.64 3.51
CA ARG A 2 -5.70 32.48 3.06
C ARG A 2 -4.68 32.13 4.16
N LYS A 3 -4.76 32.76 5.34
CA LYS A 3 -3.82 32.50 6.45
C LYS A 3 -3.96 31.11 7.12
N ARG A 4 -5.12 30.44 7.05
CA ARG A 4 -5.30 29.10 7.65
C ARG A 4 -4.80 27.95 6.76
N ILE A 5 -4.77 28.16 5.46
CA ILE A 5 -4.29 27.17 4.48
C ILE A 5 -2.76 27.04 4.59
N ILE A 6 -2.04 28.16 4.72
CA ILE A 6 -0.57 28.19 4.79
C ILE A 6 -0.02 27.38 5.99
N TRP A 7 -0.67 27.45 7.15
CA TRP A 7 -0.22 26.71 8.34
C TRP A 7 -0.40 25.20 8.25
N ARG A 8 -1.46 24.71 7.57
CA ARG A 8 -1.67 23.26 7.38
C ARG A 8 -0.62 22.66 6.45
N TRP A 9 -0.25 23.36 5.37
CA TRP A 9 0.81 22.93 4.46
C TRP A 9 2.21 23.05 5.07
N ALA A 10 2.49 24.09 5.87
CA ALA A 10 3.78 24.24 6.54
C ALA A 10 4.05 23.14 7.57
N PHE A 11 3.03 22.68 8.30
CA PHE A 11 3.18 21.57 9.27
C PHE A 11 3.45 20.23 8.57
N ILE A 12 2.80 19.98 7.43
CA ILE A 12 3.06 18.81 6.57
C ILE A 12 4.51 18.85 6.06
N PHE A 13 4.99 20.02 5.62
CA PHE A 13 6.34 20.17 5.08
C PHE A 13 7.44 19.91 6.13
N THR A 14 7.27 20.39 7.37
CA THR A 14 8.29 20.21 8.43
C THR A 14 8.32 18.78 8.99
N PHE A 15 7.18 18.11 9.09
CA PHE A 15 7.13 16.73 9.62
C PHE A 15 7.73 15.71 8.66
N ILE A 16 7.60 15.93 7.34
CA ILE A 16 8.16 15.07 6.29
C ILE A 16 9.70 15.04 6.29
N PHE A 17 10.37 16.11 6.73
CA PHE A 17 11.83 16.24 6.62
C PHE A 17 12.63 15.83 7.87
N SER A 18 11.98 15.38 8.96
CA SER A 18 12.66 15.23 10.27
C SER A 18 13.02 13.80 10.68
N SER A 19 12.62 12.76 9.95
CA SER A 19 12.72 11.35 10.41
C SER A 19 13.59 10.48 9.49
N HIS A 20 14.56 9.78 10.10
CA HIS A 20 15.60 8.97 9.44
C HIS A 20 15.16 7.51 9.21
N LEU A 21 14.94 7.01 7.98
CA LEU A 21 14.41 5.65 7.72
C LEU A 21 14.74 5.08 6.31
N TYR A 22 14.87 3.74 6.20
CA TYR A 22 15.11 2.87 5.02
C TYR A 22 13.80 2.16 4.54
N ALA A 23 13.86 1.14 3.64
CA ALA A 23 12.74 0.74 2.77
C ALA A 23 12.49 -0.78 2.51
N GLN A 24 11.19 -1.13 2.29
CA GLN A 24 10.59 -2.20 1.51
C GLN A 24 9.12 -1.89 1.07
N ASN A 25 8.83 -2.21 -0.20
CA ASN A 25 7.55 -2.45 -0.92
C ASN A 25 6.22 -1.84 -0.43
N THR A 26 5.93 -0.55 -0.67
CA THR A 26 4.57 -0.05 -0.42
C THR A 26 4.16 1.22 -1.21
N GLY A 27 3.28 1.08 -2.21
CA GLY A 27 2.51 2.20 -2.79
C GLY A 27 1.09 2.26 -2.25
N MET A 28 0.19 3.01 -2.89
CA MET A 28 -1.25 3.15 -2.55
C MET A 28 -2.06 1.84 -2.47
N ASN A 29 -1.39 0.70 -2.58
CA ASN A 29 -1.92 -0.64 -2.55
C ASN A 29 -0.76 -1.56 -2.18
N ASP A 30 -0.09 -1.29 -1.07
CA ASP A 30 0.95 -2.15 -0.56
C ASP A 30 0.38 -3.44 0.03
N GLY A 31 1.19 -4.48 0.21
CA GLY A 31 0.73 -5.75 0.80
C GLY A 31 -0.03 -5.50 2.11
N TYR A 32 0.45 -4.53 2.91
CA TYR A 32 -0.19 -4.11 4.15
C TYR A 32 -1.59 -3.50 3.95
N THR A 33 -1.75 -2.47 3.12
CA THR A 33 -3.05 -1.85 2.81
C THR A 33 -4.00 -2.82 2.13
N ARG A 34 -3.49 -3.71 1.27
CA ARG A 34 -4.28 -4.75 0.61
C ARG A 34 -4.91 -5.69 1.63
N MET A 35 -4.16 -6.10 2.64
CA MET A 35 -4.66 -7.05 3.64
C MET A 35 -5.41 -6.37 4.78
N PHE A 36 -4.85 -5.30 5.34
CA PHE A 36 -5.31 -4.70 6.58
C PHE A 36 -6.13 -3.42 6.41
N GLY A 37 -6.13 -2.85 5.19
CA GLY A 37 -6.81 -1.60 4.89
C GLY A 37 -6.13 -0.35 5.44
N VAL A 38 -6.62 0.81 4.97
CA VAL A 38 -6.06 2.13 5.30
C VAL A 38 -6.80 2.82 6.45
N SER A 39 -8.04 2.44 6.69
CA SER A 39 -8.87 3.01 7.74
C SER A 39 -9.67 1.92 8.42
N SER A 40 -10.09 2.16 9.66
CA SER A 40 -10.99 1.22 10.35
C SER A 40 -12.32 1.01 9.64
N ARG A 41 -12.79 1.99 8.85
CA ARG A 41 -13.99 1.82 8.03
C ARG A 41 -13.73 0.87 6.87
N GLY A 42 -12.67 1.10 6.10
CA GLY A 42 -12.27 0.24 4.99
C GLY A 42 -11.94 -1.18 5.44
N ALA A 43 -11.14 -1.31 6.49
CA ALA A 43 -10.78 -2.58 7.10
C ALA A 43 -12.01 -3.32 7.64
N GLY A 44 -12.89 -2.64 8.40
CA GLY A 44 -14.14 -3.22 8.90
C GLY A 44 -15.13 -3.66 7.81
N MET A 45 -14.96 -3.19 6.58
CA MET A 45 -15.71 -3.62 5.39
C MET A 45 -14.92 -4.59 4.48
N GLY A 46 -13.84 -5.20 4.98
CA GLY A 46 -13.02 -6.16 4.21
C GLY A 46 -12.30 -5.54 3.01
N GLY A 47 -12.12 -4.21 2.99
CA GLY A 47 -11.52 -3.47 1.89
C GLY A 47 -12.42 -3.30 0.66
N ALA A 48 -13.72 -3.61 0.75
CA ALA A 48 -14.69 -3.47 -0.34
C ALA A 48 -15.05 -1.99 -0.62
N MET A 49 -14.05 -1.15 -0.91
CA MET A 49 -14.18 0.30 -0.90
C MET A 49 -14.23 0.92 -2.29
N VAL A 50 -13.83 0.21 -3.34
CA VAL A 50 -13.64 0.77 -4.70
C VAL A 50 -14.86 1.55 -5.22
N GLY A 51 -16.07 1.08 -4.94
CA GLY A 51 -17.33 1.73 -5.34
C GLY A 51 -17.95 2.66 -4.29
N ILE A 52 -17.40 2.74 -3.07
CA ILE A 52 -17.98 3.48 -1.94
C ILE A 52 -16.94 4.30 -1.15
N ALA A 53 -15.75 4.47 -1.71
CA ALA A 53 -14.62 5.07 -1.03
C ALA A 53 -14.95 6.50 -0.61
N ASP A 54 -14.45 6.89 0.56
CA ASP A 54 -14.65 8.23 1.09
C ASP A 54 -13.47 8.64 1.99
N GLY A 55 -13.25 9.95 2.14
CA GLY A 55 -12.15 10.48 2.93
C GLY A 55 -10.80 9.86 2.53
N VAL A 56 -10.05 9.37 3.52
CA VAL A 56 -8.74 8.74 3.28
C VAL A 56 -8.83 7.45 2.45
N ASP A 57 -9.94 6.71 2.52
CA ASP A 57 -10.14 5.51 1.70
C ASP A 57 -10.26 5.87 0.22
N ALA A 58 -10.78 7.06 -0.10
CA ALA A 58 -10.81 7.53 -1.49
C ALA A 58 -9.40 7.75 -2.04
N VAL A 59 -8.43 8.12 -1.21
CA VAL A 59 -7.03 8.16 -1.67
C VAL A 59 -6.61 6.75 -2.05
N ALA A 60 -6.66 5.80 -1.11
CA ALA A 60 -6.08 4.48 -1.30
C ALA A 60 -6.79 3.59 -2.34
N TYR A 61 -8.12 3.59 -2.37
CA TYR A 61 -8.89 2.62 -3.16
C TYR A 61 -9.42 3.18 -4.49
N ASN A 62 -9.81 4.45 -4.54
CA ASN A 62 -10.34 5.06 -5.75
C ASN A 62 -10.33 6.61 -5.67
N PRO A 63 -9.26 7.25 -6.16
CA PRO A 63 -9.08 8.71 -6.11
C PRO A 63 -10.23 9.51 -6.75
N ALA A 64 -11.01 8.92 -7.65
CA ALA A 64 -12.16 9.61 -8.24
C ALA A 64 -13.22 9.97 -7.20
N PHE A 65 -13.30 9.21 -6.10
CA PHE A 65 -14.20 9.54 -4.99
C PHE A 65 -13.78 10.78 -4.20
N LEU A 66 -12.51 11.23 -4.31
CA LEU A 66 -12.11 12.53 -3.76
C LEU A 66 -12.92 13.68 -4.38
N ALA A 67 -13.49 13.50 -5.57
CA ALA A 67 -14.42 14.44 -6.19
C ALA A 67 -15.76 14.57 -5.42
N PHE A 68 -16.06 13.63 -4.53
CA PHE A 68 -17.30 13.58 -3.74
C PHE A 68 -17.09 13.56 -2.22
N SER A 69 -15.87 13.30 -1.75
CA SER A 69 -15.55 13.24 -0.32
C SER A 69 -15.64 14.59 0.40
N GLU A 70 -15.77 14.57 1.72
CA GLU A 70 -15.69 15.78 2.54
C GLU A 70 -14.23 16.15 2.87
N ASP A 71 -14.01 17.37 3.35
CA ASP A 71 -12.74 17.76 3.96
C ASP A 71 -12.56 16.96 5.25
N SER A 72 -11.44 16.25 5.36
CA SER A 72 -11.21 15.39 6.50
C SER A 72 -9.75 15.38 6.92
N PHE A 73 -9.55 15.14 8.20
CA PHE A 73 -8.27 14.78 8.78
C PHE A 73 -8.48 13.48 9.56
N SER A 74 -7.66 12.47 9.32
CA SER A 74 -7.74 11.18 9.99
C SER A 74 -6.41 10.75 10.61
N LEU A 75 -6.47 10.17 11.80
CA LEU A 75 -5.35 9.55 12.48
C LEU A 75 -5.76 8.15 12.93
N GLY A 76 -5.11 7.14 12.36
CA GLY A 76 -5.30 5.74 12.63
C GLY A 76 -4.11 5.11 13.34
N VAL A 77 -4.40 4.12 14.19
CA VAL A 77 -3.43 3.18 14.74
C VAL A 77 -3.95 1.77 14.46
N LEU A 78 -3.11 0.89 13.93
CA LEU A 78 -3.37 -0.55 13.80
C LEU A 78 -2.42 -1.29 14.75
N ASN A 79 -2.86 -2.37 15.37
CA ASN A 79 -2.02 -3.21 16.21
C ASN A 79 -2.30 -4.69 15.93
N PHE A 80 -1.25 -5.52 15.86
CA PHE A 80 -1.37 -6.97 15.83
C PHE A 80 -1.54 -7.46 17.27
N VAL A 81 -2.78 -7.76 17.67
CA VAL A 81 -3.10 -8.15 19.06
C VAL A 81 -2.66 -9.59 19.32
N LYS A 82 -2.72 -10.43 18.28
CA LYS A 82 -2.28 -11.81 18.32
C LYS A 82 -1.86 -12.21 16.91
N SER A 83 -0.72 -12.87 16.78
CA SER A 83 -0.27 -13.39 15.50
C SER A 83 0.43 -14.73 15.71
N ASP A 84 -0.27 -15.80 15.37
CA ASP A 84 0.25 -17.15 15.33
C ASP A 84 0.27 -17.55 13.86
N LEU A 85 1.35 -17.31 13.12
CA LEU A 85 1.55 -17.90 11.80
C LEU A 85 2.62 -18.96 11.97
N LEU A 86 2.21 -20.22 12.08
CA LEU A 86 3.14 -21.32 12.24
C LEU A 86 3.64 -21.74 10.87
N VAL A 87 4.95 -21.70 10.67
CA VAL A 87 5.61 -22.34 9.54
C VAL A 87 6.51 -23.43 10.08
N ASN A 88 6.18 -24.69 9.77
CA ASN A 88 6.84 -25.86 10.36
C ASN A 88 6.86 -25.84 11.90
N GLY A 89 5.84 -25.26 12.52
CA GLY A 89 5.71 -25.12 13.97
C GLY A 89 6.48 -23.94 14.58
N GLU A 90 7.24 -23.18 13.79
CA GLU A 90 7.87 -21.92 14.21
C GLU A 90 6.90 -20.75 13.96
N ASN A 91 6.69 -19.88 14.97
CA ASN A 91 5.79 -18.73 14.80
C ASN A 91 6.51 -17.59 14.06
N GLU A 92 6.11 -17.36 12.82
CA GLU A 92 6.55 -16.27 11.93
C GLU A 92 5.48 -15.16 11.80
N GLY A 93 4.56 -15.11 12.77
CA GLY A 93 3.48 -14.14 12.80
C GLY A 93 3.97 -12.69 12.83
N PRO A 94 3.39 -11.77 12.03
CA PRO A 94 3.73 -10.36 12.11
C PRO A 94 3.47 -9.79 13.50
N GLN A 95 4.45 -9.05 14.02
CA GLN A 95 4.31 -8.26 15.22
C GLN A 95 4.51 -6.79 14.90
N GLY A 96 3.73 -5.91 15.54
CA GLY A 96 3.96 -4.47 15.43
C GLY A 96 2.71 -3.62 15.51
N MET A 97 2.92 -2.33 15.23
CA MET A 97 1.89 -1.30 15.23
C MET A 97 1.98 -0.47 13.95
N GLY A 98 0.86 -0.27 13.27
CA GLY A 98 0.72 0.68 12.17
C GLY A 98 0.26 2.04 12.65
N LEU A 99 0.78 3.11 12.04
CA LEU A 99 0.23 4.45 12.14
C LEU A 99 -0.25 4.89 10.76
N VAL A 100 -1.47 5.42 10.69
CA VAL A 100 -2.03 5.97 9.46
C VAL A 100 -2.40 7.43 9.66
N PHE A 101 -2.01 8.26 8.73
CA PHE A 101 -2.36 9.66 8.64
C PHE A 101 -3.11 9.90 7.34
N GLY A 102 -4.23 10.62 7.39
CA GLY A 102 -5.00 10.96 6.20
C GLY A 102 -5.45 12.40 6.22
N LEU A 103 -5.49 13.01 5.03
CA LEU A 103 -6.01 14.34 4.80
C LEU A 103 -6.75 14.37 3.48
N THR A 104 -7.95 14.92 3.47
CA THR A 104 -8.69 15.28 2.25
C THR A 104 -9.09 16.74 2.27
N GLN A 105 -9.03 17.38 1.10
CA GLN A 105 -9.36 18.80 0.96
C GLN A 105 -10.03 19.12 -0.37
N LYS A 106 -11.12 19.86 -0.32
CA LYS A 106 -11.83 20.45 -1.45
C LYS A 106 -11.26 21.79 -1.82
N VAL A 107 -11.09 21.98 -3.11
CA VAL A 107 -10.65 23.22 -3.73
C VAL A 107 -11.49 23.52 -4.97
N LEU A 108 -11.34 24.73 -5.52
CA LEU A 108 -12.02 25.18 -6.73
C LEU A 108 -13.56 25.03 -6.67
N ARG A 109 -14.18 25.52 -5.59
CA ARG A 109 -15.64 25.44 -5.34
C ARG A 109 -16.13 23.98 -5.36
N ASP A 110 -15.43 23.13 -4.62
CA ASP A 110 -15.74 21.71 -4.42
C ASP A 110 -15.70 20.84 -5.70
N ARG A 111 -15.14 21.38 -6.79
CA ARG A 111 -14.96 20.64 -8.04
C ARG A 111 -13.72 19.75 -8.05
N VAL A 112 -12.73 20.06 -7.21
CA VAL A 112 -11.50 19.29 -7.12
C VAL A 112 -11.28 18.88 -5.67
N GLY A 113 -11.11 17.58 -5.43
CA GLY A 113 -10.65 17.03 -4.18
C GLY A 113 -9.18 16.67 -4.28
N LEU A 114 -8.42 16.99 -3.23
CA LEU A 114 -7.05 16.59 -3.03
C LEU A 114 -7.02 15.63 -1.84
N GLY A 115 -6.17 14.63 -1.92
CA GLY A 115 -6.02 13.63 -0.87
C GLY A 115 -4.56 13.27 -0.64
N LEU A 116 -4.22 13.07 0.63
CA LEU A 116 -2.95 12.54 1.09
C LEU A 116 -3.25 11.45 2.10
N VAL A 117 -2.56 10.33 1.97
CA VAL A 117 -2.47 9.30 3.00
C VAL A 117 -1.01 8.95 3.24
N MET A 118 -0.65 8.72 4.50
CA MET A 118 0.63 8.17 4.88
C MET A 118 0.37 7.00 5.82
N SER A 119 0.98 5.86 5.57
CA SER A 119 0.93 4.73 6.49
C SER A 119 2.37 4.40 6.91
N LYS A 120 2.56 3.94 8.13
CA LYS A 120 3.84 3.40 8.60
C LYS A 120 3.58 2.22 9.51
N ALA A 121 3.97 1.03 9.06
CA ALA A 121 4.10 -0.11 9.96
C ALA A 121 5.38 0.03 10.78
N VAL A 122 5.26 -0.17 12.09
CA VAL A 122 6.36 -0.27 13.06
C VAL A 122 6.36 -1.74 13.51
N SER A 123 7.05 -2.61 12.77
CA SER A 123 7.32 -3.98 13.22
C SER A 123 8.71 -4.05 13.86
N SER A 124 8.82 -4.84 14.93
CA SER A 124 10.09 -5.13 15.59
C SER A 124 10.79 -6.36 14.99
N GLU A 125 10.04 -7.28 14.38
CA GLU A 125 10.55 -8.61 14.01
C GLU A 125 9.79 -9.20 12.81
N TRP A 126 9.89 -8.59 11.63
CA TRP A 126 9.61 -9.32 10.39
C TRP A 126 10.94 -9.93 9.91
N SER A 127 11.32 -11.02 10.54
CA SER A 127 12.65 -11.66 10.43
C SER A 127 12.96 -12.23 9.05
N ALA A 128 11.97 -12.46 8.19
CA ALA A 128 12.19 -12.91 6.81
C ALA A 128 12.65 -11.78 5.87
N TYR A 129 12.46 -10.52 6.26
CA TYR A 129 12.71 -9.36 5.39
C TYR A 129 13.58 -8.30 6.07
N SER A 130 14.76 -8.72 6.57
CA SER A 130 15.86 -7.87 7.04
C SER A 130 15.53 -6.84 8.15
N PRO A 131 16.30 -6.80 9.26
CA PRO A 131 16.21 -5.73 10.24
C PRO A 131 16.79 -4.44 9.65
N GLY A 132 15.96 -3.73 8.88
CA GLY A 132 16.23 -2.44 8.29
C GLY A 132 14.93 -1.65 8.27
N THR A 133 14.98 -0.40 8.74
CA THR A 133 13.84 0.53 8.83
C THR A 133 12.91 0.45 7.61
N LEU A 134 11.60 0.50 7.84
CA LEU A 134 10.54 0.39 6.83
C LEU A 134 10.20 1.77 6.22
N PRO A 135 9.85 1.85 4.93
CA PRO A 135 9.53 3.10 4.26
C PRO A 135 8.19 3.60 4.76
N ILE A 136 7.94 4.90 4.57
CA ILE A 136 6.62 5.48 4.85
C ILE A 136 5.86 5.55 3.53
N PRO A 137 4.99 4.58 3.21
CA PRO A 137 4.11 4.70 2.05
C PRO A 137 3.32 5.99 2.12
N MET A 138 3.40 6.78 1.04
CA MET A 138 2.62 7.99 0.86
C MET A 138 1.75 7.84 -0.39
N GLY A 139 0.44 7.99 -0.22
CA GLY A 139 -0.51 8.08 -1.32
C GLY A 139 -0.94 9.51 -1.53
N LEU A 140 -0.90 9.97 -2.78
CA LEU A 140 -1.44 11.26 -3.18
C LEU A 140 -2.54 11.03 -4.20
N GLY A 141 -3.61 11.82 -4.13
CA GLY A 141 -4.72 11.69 -5.07
C GLY A 141 -5.35 13.03 -5.41
N VAL A 142 -5.82 13.13 -6.64
CA VAL A 142 -6.63 14.24 -7.12
C VAL A 142 -7.91 13.66 -7.72
N GLY A 143 -9.07 14.12 -7.27
CA GLY A 143 -10.38 13.80 -7.83
C GLY A 143 -11.03 15.04 -8.43
N ILE A 144 -11.47 14.95 -9.69
CA ILE A 144 -12.14 16.03 -10.42
C ILE A 144 -13.60 15.64 -10.63
N LYS A 145 -14.51 16.49 -10.17
CA LYS A 145 -15.95 16.35 -10.36
C LYS A 145 -16.33 16.84 -11.76
N ALA A 146 -16.34 15.92 -12.72
CA ALA A 146 -16.75 16.18 -14.09
C ALA A 146 -18.26 16.45 -14.21
N HIS A 147 -19.06 15.75 -13.39
CA HIS A 147 -20.51 15.93 -13.28
C HIS A 147 -20.97 15.70 -11.83
N GLU A 148 -22.24 16.00 -11.51
CA GLU A 148 -22.81 15.69 -10.19
C GLU A 148 -22.74 14.21 -9.83
N THR A 149 -22.73 13.36 -10.84
CA THR A 149 -22.71 11.89 -10.73
C THR A 149 -21.39 11.27 -11.20
N LEU A 150 -20.46 12.05 -11.78
CA LEU A 150 -19.22 11.52 -12.37
C LEU A 150 -17.99 12.22 -11.80
N GLY A 151 -17.10 11.43 -11.22
CA GLY A 151 -15.77 11.82 -10.77
C GLY A 151 -14.71 11.10 -11.59
N ILE A 152 -13.61 11.79 -11.87
CA ILE A 152 -12.40 11.23 -12.47
C ILE A 152 -11.27 11.46 -11.48
N GLY A 153 -10.49 10.43 -11.20
CA GLY A 153 -9.40 10.51 -10.25
C GLY A 153 -8.08 10.14 -10.88
N ILE A 154 -7.03 10.84 -10.44
CA ILE A 154 -5.66 10.56 -10.82
C ILE A 154 -4.84 10.49 -9.53
N ALA A 155 -4.01 9.47 -9.42
CA ALA A 155 -3.01 9.36 -8.37
C ALA A 155 -1.66 8.99 -8.99
N PRO A 156 -0.56 9.65 -8.65
CA PRO A 156 0.75 9.17 -9.06
C PRO A 156 0.97 7.77 -8.47
N VAL A 157 1.48 6.84 -9.29
CA VAL A 157 2.08 5.58 -8.80
C VAL A 157 3.49 5.84 -8.25
N ALA A 158 3.81 7.12 -7.97
CA ALA A 158 5.07 7.54 -7.41
C ALA A 158 5.03 7.37 -5.90
N ASN A 159 5.74 6.35 -5.45
CA ASN A 159 6.19 6.28 -4.07
C ASN A 159 7.20 7.42 -3.88
N PHE A 160 6.92 8.35 -2.99
CA PHE A 160 7.90 9.36 -2.59
C PHE A 160 8.87 8.71 -1.59
N TRP A 161 10.13 8.56 -2.01
CA TRP A 161 11.21 7.98 -1.21
C TRP A 161 12.00 9.09 -0.54
N ILE A 162 12.20 8.99 0.77
CA ILE A 162 13.15 9.85 1.47
C ILE A 162 14.16 8.92 2.13
N ARG A 163 15.33 8.73 1.49
CA ARG A 163 16.49 8.02 2.06
C ARG A 163 17.25 8.97 2.96
N THR A 164 17.62 8.54 4.17
CA THR A 164 18.32 9.42 5.11
C THR A 164 19.71 8.96 5.54
N ASN A 165 20.17 7.77 5.15
CA ASN A 165 21.49 7.27 5.56
C ASN A 165 22.29 6.76 4.34
N GLU A 166 23.60 6.92 4.46
CA GLU A 166 24.65 6.84 3.42
C GLU A 166 24.61 5.58 2.55
N ILE A 167 24.74 5.78 1.24
CA ILE A 167 25.22 4.76 0.32
C ILE A 167 26.74 4.62 0.58
N GLN A 168 27.14 3.78 1.53
CA GLN A 168 28.52 3.28 1.60
C GLN A 168 28.62 2.07 0.68
N VAL A 169 28.89 2.35 -0.59
CA VAL A 169 29.28 1.31 -1.53
C VAL A 169 30.77 1.07 -1.32
N ASP A 170 31.12 -0.09 -0.76
CA ASP A 170 32.51 -0.54 -0.71
C ASP A 170 32.96 -0.96 -2.11
N VAL A 171 33.53 0.01 -2.83
CA VAL A 171 33.98 -0.13 -4.22
C VAL A 171 34.98 -1.28 -4.36
N ALA A 172 35.76 -1.61 -3.32
CA ALA A 172 36.73 -2.69 -3.37
C ALA A 172 36.07 -4.07 -3.54
N ASN A 173 34.90 -4.28 -2.93
CA ASN A 173 34.16 -5.55 -3.02
C ASN A 173 33.47 -5.72 -4.39
N ILE A 174 32.97 -4.63 -4.98
CA ILE A 174 32.38 -4.66 -6.32
C ILE A 174 33.44 -4.98 -7.37
N ILE A 175 34.59 -4.28 -7.32
CA ILE A 175 35.64 -4.49 -8.32
C ILE A 175 36.27 -5.89 -8.15
N SER A 176 36.47 -6.36 -6.92
CA SER A 176 36.99 -7.72 -6.69
C SER A 176 36.03 -8.82 -7.18
N GLY A 177 34.72 -8.63 -7.02
CA GLY A 177 33.70 -9.54 -7.55
C GLY A 177 33.63 -9.54 -9.08
N MET A 178 33.86 -8.39 -9.73
CA MET A 178 33.82 -8.27 -11.20
C MET A 178 35.08 -8.79 -11.89
N LEU A 179 36.25 -8.63 -11.28
CA LEU A 179 37.53 -9.03 -11.89
C LEU A 179 38.01 -10.41 -11.44
N GLY A 180 37.29 -11.08 -10.51
CA GLY A 180 37.67 -12.40 -10.00
C GLY A 180 39.01 -12.41 -9.25
N MET A 181 39.51 -11.23 -8.87
CA MET A 181 40.80 -11.02 -8.23
C MET A 181 40.58 -10.20 -6.96
N GLN A 182 41.18 -10.63 -5.84
CA GLN A 182 41.20 -9.84 -4.61
C GLN A 182 42.10 -8.62 -4.84
N ILE A 183 41.51 -7.45 -5.00
CA ILE A 183 42.29 -6.22 -5.11
C ILE A 183 42.54 -5.75 -3.68
N GLY A 184 43.81 -5.73 -3.26
CA GLY A 184 44.17 -5.16 -1.96
C GLY A 184 43.65 -3.73 -1.81
N GLU A 185 43.42 -3.28 -0.57
CA GLU A 185 42.88 -1.95 -0.26
C GLU A 185 43.45 -0.88 -1.20
N PRO A 186 42.60 -0.08 -1.88
CA PRO A 186 43.07 0.88 -2.85
C PRO A 186 43.99 1.88 -2.16
N THR A 187 45.16 2.10 -2.75
CA THR A 187 46.08 3.15 -2.31
C THR A 187 45.35 4.48 -2.42
N ALA A 188 45.22 5.18 -1.29
CA ALA A 188 44.52 6.46 -1.17
C ALA A 188 44.96 7.43 -2.27
N GLY A 189 44.14 7.60 -3.33
CA GLY A 189 44.52 8.45 -4.45
C GLY A 189 43.71 8.31 -5.74
N VAL A 190 43.02 7.18 -5.96
CA VAL A 190 42.05 7.08 -7.06
C VAL A 190 40.74 7.68 -6.56
N ASN A 191 40.37 8.85 -7.07
CA ASN A 191 39.08 9.48 -6.80
C ASN A 191 38.10 9.09 -7.93
N PRO A 192 37.36 7.97 -7.82
CA PRO A 192 36.35 7.65 -8.81
C PRO A 192 35.27 8.74 -8.74
N ASN A 193 35.11 9.49 -9.82
CA ASN A 193 34.00 10.43 -9.94
C ASN A 193 32.69 9.61 -10.01
N PHE A 194 32.05 9.43 -8.85
CA PHE A 194 30.75 8.79 -8.73
C PHE A 194 29.65 9.83 -8.97
N GLY A 195 28.87 9.65 -10.03
CA GLY A 195 27.62 10.38 -10.24
C GLY A 195 26.45 9.54 -9.74
N LEU A 196 25.79 9.95 -8.65
CA LEU A 196 24.52 9.37 -8.23
C LEU A 196 23.38 10.10 -8.95
N GLY A 197 22.79 9.45 -9.95
CA GLY A 197 21.59 9.91 -10.62
C GLY A 197 20.37 9.09 -10.19
N PHE A 198 19.38 9.73 -9.57
CA PHE A 198 18.05 9.13 -9.44
C PHE A 198 17.26 9.46 -10.71
N SER A 199 16.91 8.44 -11.48
CA SER A 199 16.06 8.59 -12.66
C SER A 199 14.77 7.82 -12.41
N LEU A 200 13.68 8.56 -12.16
CA LEU A 200 12.33 8.00 -12.32
C LEU A 200 12.11 7.83 -13.82
N GLU A 201 12.40 6.65 -14.35
CA GLU A 201 12.25 6.38 -15.80
C GLU A 201 10.80 6.56 -16.26
N GLU A 202 9.83 6.16 -15.44
CA GLU A 202 8.40 6.25 -15.78
C GLU A 202 7.58 6.64 -14.55
N VAL A 203 7.15 7.90 -14.46
CA VAL A 203 6.10 8.28 -13.50
C VAL A 203 4.77 7.87 -14.10
N ASN A 204 4.35 6.66 -13.77
CA ASN A 204 3.05 6.16 -14.18
C ASN A 204 1.95 6.70 -13.24
N PHE A 205 0.73 6.85 -13.76
CA PHE A 205 -0.41 7.41 -13.04
C PHE A 205 -1.54 6.40 -12.99
N ALA A 206 -2.08 6.17 -11.79
CA ALA A 206 -3.34 5.48 -11.63
C ALA A 206 -4.47 6.37 -12.12
N ILE A 207 -5.36 5.81 -12.94
CA ILE A 207 -6.57 6.48 -13.44
C ILE A 207 -7.76 5.77 -12.82
N SER A 208 -8.70 6.56 -12.32
CA SER A 208 -9.89 6.03 -11.69
C SER A 208 -11.15 6.80 -12.10
N VAL A 209 -12.28 6.11 -12.04
CA VAL A 209 -13.60 6.64 -12.35
C VAL A 209 -14.55 6.28 -11.20
N ALA A 210 -15.36 7.25 -10.81
CA ALA A 210 -16.43 7.09 -9.84
C ALA A 210 -17.74 7.54 -10.48
N PHE A 211 -18.74 6.67 -10.52
CA PHE A 211 -20.02 6.96 -11.14
C PHE A 211 -21.18 6.64 -10.20
N ARG A 212 -22.02 7.64 -9.91
CA ARG A 212 -23.20 7.57 -9.03
C ARG A 212 -24.46 7.85 -9.85
N PRO A 213 -24.92 6.90 -10.69
CA PRO A 213 -26.03 7.14 -11.63
C PRO A 213 -27.33 7.53 -10.91
N VAL A 214 -27.53 6.99 -9.72
CA VAL A 214 -28.68 7.26 -8.86
C VAL A 214 -28.18 7.38 -7.41
N LYS A 215 -29.00 8.00 -6.55
CA LYS A 215 -28.68 8.20 -5.12
C LYS A 215 -28.28 6.91 -4.38
N TYR A 216 -28.76 5.77 -4.85
CA TYR A 216 -28.66 4.49 -4.16
C TYR A 216 -27.59 3.54 -4.73
N VAL A 217 -26.92 3.92 -5.82
CA VAL A 217 -25.93 3.04 -6.47
C VAL A 217 -24.69 3.85 -6.81
N SER A 218 -23.53 3.25 -6.56
CA SER A 218 -22.23 3.83 -6.84
C SER A 218 -21.33 2.77 -7.48
N LEU A 219 -20.65 3.13 -8.55
CA LEU A 219 -19.73 2.29 -9.29
C LEU A 219 -18.34 2.92 -9.23
N GLY A 220 -17.33 2.08 -9.12
CA GLY A 220 -15.93 2.48 -9.10
C GLY A 220 -15.11 1.62 -10.05
N TYR A 221 -14.19 2.25 -10.75
CA TYR A 221 -13.13 1.59 -11.50
C TYR A 221 -11.79 2.27 -11.19
N MET A 222 -10.72 1.50 -11.05
CA MET A 222 -9.36 2.00 -10.94
C MET A 222 -8.43 1.10 -11.73
N ASN A 223 -7.53 1.72 -12.49
CA ASN A 223 -6.41 1.07 -13.15
C ASN A 223 -5.12 1.69 -12.65
N VAL A 224 -4.26 0.88 -12.05
CA VAL A 224 -2.89 1.22 -11.67
C VAL A 224 -2.00 0.53 -12.69
N PRO A 225 -1.31 1.27 -13.58
CA PRO A 225 -0.34 0.65 -14.49
C PRO A 225 0.83 0.04 -13.73
N LEU A 226 1.53 -0.87 -14.41
CA LEU A 226 2.84 -1.36 -13.97
C LEU A 226 3.75 -0.16 -13.70
N SER A 227 4.55 -0.20 -12.64
CA SER A 227 5.48 0.88 -12.31
C SER A 227 6.82 0.30 -11.91
N LYS A 228 7.90 0.91 -12.39
CA LYS A 228 9.28 0.52 -12.09
C LYS A 228 10.09 1.73 -11.66
N ALA A 229 10.91 1.54 -10.65
CA ALA A 229 11.87 2.52 -10.16
C ALA A 229 13.27 1.91 -10.22
N ARG A 230 14.21 2.60 -10.86
CA ARG A 230 15.58 2.13 -11.06
C ARG A 230 16.60 3.12 -10.53
N LEU A 231 17.68 2.59 -9.97
CA LEU A 231 18.90 3.32 -9.71
C LEU A 231 19.89 2.99 -10.82
N ARG A 232 20.30 4.00 -11.58
CA ARG A 232 21.37 3.87 -12.57
C ARG A 232 22.63 4.56 -12.03
N ILE A 233 23.66 3.77 -11.76
CA ILE A 233 24.96 4.27 -11.32
C ILE A 233 25.94 4.09 -12.48
N PRO A 234 26.25 5.16 -13.22
CA PRO A 234 27.35 5.12 -14.17
C PRO A 234 28.68 5.04 -13.40
N ILE A 235 29.49 4.03 -13.72
CA ILE A 235 30.84 3.82 -13.18
C ILE A 235 31.81 3.96 -14.34
N THR A 236 32.75 4.90 -14.24
CA THR A 236 33.84 5.04 -15.22
C THR A 236 35.16 4.75 -14.51
N ILE A 237 35.87 3.72 -14.97
CA ILE A 237 37.21 3.36 -14.50
C ILE A 237 38.19 3.86 -15.57
N LEU A 238 39.00 4.85 -15.21
CA LEU A 238 39.97 5.43 -16.14
C LEU A 238 41.20 4.53 -16.23
N GLY A 239 41.57 4.12 -17.44
CA GLY A 239 42.50 3.01 -17.68
C GLY A 239 44.00 3.34 -17.51
N GLY A 240 44.33 4.60 -17.16
CA GLY A 240 45.68 4.99 -16.73
C GLY A 240 46.82 4.72 -17.73
N GLY A 241 46.53 4.46 -19.00
CA GLY A 241 47.50 4.25 -20.08
C GLY A 241 47.92 2.79 -20.34
N VAL A 242 47.49 1.82 -19.52
CA VAL A 242 47.76 0.38 -19.73
C VAL A 242 46.49 -0.40 -20.10
N MET A 243 45.32 0.13 -19.74
CA MET A 243 44.02 -0.28 -20.23
C MET A 243 43.30 0.91 -20.86
N ASP A 244 42.34 0.63 -21.74
CA ASP A 244 41.35 1.61 -22.17
C ASP A 244 40.40 1.96 -21.01
N ASP A 245 39.79 3.15 -21.06
CA ASP A 245 38.75 3.54 -20.10
C ASP A 245 37.59 2.54 -20.14
N MET A 246 37.28 1.93 -19.01
CA MET A 246 36.10 1.08 -18.87
C MET A 246 34.92 1.94 -18.41
N ARG A 247 33.80 1.81 -19.11
CA ARG A 247 32.52 2.40 -18.71
C ARG A 247 31.54 1.29 -18.40
N MET A 248 30.99 1.32 -17.21
CA MET A 248 29.99 0.37 -16.73
C MET A 248 28.77 1.15 -16.25
N ILE A 249 27.60 0.55 -16.33
CA ILE A 249 26.39 1.09 -15.70
C ILE A 249 25.88 -0.01 -14.79
N MET A 250 25.88 0.25 -13.49
CA MET A 250 25.14 -0.58 -12.55
C MET A 250 23.69 -0.13 -12.56
N ILE A 251 22.81 -1.03 -12.99
CA ILE A 251 21.37 -0.84 -12.92
C ILE A 251 20.91 -1.68 -11.74
N ASN A 252 20.40 -1.04 -10.71
CA ASN A 252 19.72 -1.72 -9.62
C ASN A 252 18.24 -1.40 -9.70
N GLU A 253 17.41 -2.43 -9.77
CA GLU A 253 15.98 -2.27 -9.63
C GLU A 253 15.69 -1.91 -8.19
N LEU A 254 15.25 -0.67 -7.97
CA LEU A 254 14.89 -0.24 -6.64
C LEU A 254 13.58 -0.90 -6.25
N LEU A 255 12.57 -0.81 -7.14
CA LEU A 255 11.25 -1.41 -6.96
C LEU A 255 10.55 -1.63 -8.29
N SER A 256 9.70 -2.65 -8.33
CA SER A 256 8.62 -2.74 -9.30
C SER A 256 7.32 -3.13 -8.62
N SER A 257 6.21 -2.63 -9.15
CA SER A 257 4.86 -2.99 -8.69
C SER A 257 4.04 -3.54 -9.85
N PRO A 258 3.28 -4.63 -9.64
CA PRO A 258 2.43 -5.17 -10.68
C PRO A 258 1.32 -4.18 -11.06
N PRO A 259 0.82 -4.22 -12.29
CA PRO A 259 -0.40 -3.53 -12.64
C PRO A 259 -1.57 -4.05 -11.80
N ILE A 260 -2.52 -3.18 -11.50
CA ILE A 260 -3.69 -3.50 -10.67
C ILE A 260 -4.93 -2.95 -11.35
N GLN A 261 -5.94 -3.79 -11.48
CA GLN A 261 -7.27 -3.37 -11.92
C GLN A 261 -8.28 -3.63 -10.82
N GLN A 262 -9.14 -2.66 -10.56
CA GLN A 262 -10.17 -2.77 -9.54
C GLN A 262 -11.52 -2.31 -10.06
N PHE A 263 -12.55 -3.09 -9.75
CA PHE A 263 -13.94 -2.79 -10.03
C PHE A 263 -14.71 -2.86 -8.72
N GLY A 264 -15.68 -1.98 -8.51
CA GLY A 264 -16.51 -2.05 -7.32
C GLY A 264 -17.89 -1.47 -7.50
N ILE A 265 -18.82 -2.01 -6.71
CA ILE A 265 -20.22 -1.61 -6.68
C ILE A 265 -20.61 -1.38 -5.22
N GLY A 266 -21.31 -0.27 -4.98
CA GLY A 266 -21.93 0.07 -3.72
C GLY A 266 -23.43 0.26 -3.90
N VAL A 267 -24.22 -0.39 -3.05
CA VAL A 267 -25.67 -0.23 -2.99
C VAL A 267 -26.05 0.35 -1.63
N TYR A 268 -26.77 1.47 -1.64
CA TYR A 268 -27.22 2.18 -0.46
C TYR A 268 -28.73 2.01 -0.29
N ILE A 269 -29.14 1.25 0.72
CA ILE A 269 -30.53 0.95 1.04
C ILE A 269 -30.96 1.84 2.21
N PRO A 270 -31.90 2.77 2.01
CA PRO A 270 -32.46 3.54 3.11
C PRO A 270 -33.28 2.61 4.01
N VAL A 271 -33.06 2.70 5.32
CA VAL A 271 -33.77 1.91 6.32
C VAL A 271 -34.30 2.84 7.41
N PRO A 272 -35.37 2.49 8.14
CA PRO A 272 -35.92 3.35 9.17
C PRO A 272 -34.85 3.77 10.19
N ARG A 273 -34.62 5.10 10.31
CA ARG A 273 -33.59 5.69 11.19
C ARG A 273 -32.15 5.26 10.87
N GLY A 274 -31.87 4.93 9.61
CA GLY A 274 -30.52 4.56 9.24
C GLY A 274 -30.29 4.40 7.75
N LYS A 275 -29.14 3.82 7.44
CA LYS A 275 -28.69 3.51 6.09
C LYS A 275 -27.94 2.20 6.12
N LEU A 276 -28.32 1.27 5.25
CA LEU A 276 -27.55 0.06 4.99
C LEU A 276 -26.77 0.26 3.69
N THR A 277 -25.48 -0.06 3.72
CA THR A 277 -24.60 -0.08 2.56
C THR A 277 -24.14 -1.51 2.36
N ILE A 278 -24.26 -2.02 1.15
CA ILE A 278 -23.67 -3.28 0.71
C ILE A 278 -22.65 -2.93 -0.36
N ALA A 279 -21.45 -3.49 -0.26
CA ALA A 279 -20.38 -3.23 -1.20
C ALA A 279 -19.71 -4.53 -1.65
N TRP A 280 -19.33 -4.53 -2.91
CA TRP A 280 -18.52 -5.58 -3.51
C TRP A 280 -17.39 -4.91 -4.29
N ALA A 281 -16.19 -5.48 -4.23
CA ALA A 281 -15.08 -5.09 -5.06
C ALA A 281 -14.32 -6.31 -5.56
N GLN A 282 -13.91 -6.28 -6.82
CA GLN A 282 -12.97 -7.23 -7.40
C GLN A 282 -11.67 -6.51 -7.69
N GLN A 283 -10.56 -7.13 -7.33
CA GLN A 283 -9.21 -6.64 -7.57
C GLN A 283 -8.42 -7.71 -8.31
N TRP A 284 -7.90 -7.38 -9.48
CA TRP A 284 -6.92 -8.17 -10.20
C TRP A 284 -5.53 -7.54 -10.03
N ILE A 285 -4.52 -8.38 -9.81
CA ILE A 285 -3.12 -8.00 -9.58
C ILE A 285 -2.26 -8.79 -10.57
N GLY A 286 -1.66 -8.08 -11.52
CA GLY A 286 -0.94 -8.66 -12.66
C GLY A 286 0.49 -9.06 -12.36
N TYR A 287 0.73 -10.01 -11.45
CA TYR A 287 2.08 -10.48 -11.19
C TYR A 287 2.70 -11.21 -12.39
N GLY A 288 1.91 -11.89 -13.22
CA GLY A 288 2.40 -12.50 -14.46
C GLY A 288 2.84 -11.46 -15.49
N GLU A 289 2.08 -10.37 -15.64
CA GLU A 289 2.48 -9.25 -16.49
C GLU A 289 3.77 -8.59 -15.99
N LEU A 290 3.91 -8.42 -14.66
CA LEU A 290 5.15 -7.95 -14.06
C LEU A 290 6.30 -8.91 -14.33
N TYR A 291 6.07 -10.22 -14.16
CA TYR A 291 7.06 -11.25 -14.42
C TYR A 291 7.58 -11.19 -15.85
N ASP A 292 6.68 -11.22 -16.83
CA ASP A 292 7.03 -11.21 -18.26
C ASP A 292 7.84 -9.98 -18.64
N GLU A 293 7.45 -8.82 -18.12
CA GLU A 293 8.08 -7.54 -18.37
C GLU A 293 9.51 -7.48 -17.77
N LEU A 294 9.67 -7.85 -16.50
CA LEU A 294 10.98 -7.88 -15.83
C LEU A 294 11.88 -9.01 -16.37
N PHE A 295 11.32 -10.16 -16.75
CA PHE A 295 12.05 -11.25 -17.39
C PHE A 295 12.51 -10.89 -18.80
N GLY A 296 11.69 -10.18 -19.59
CA GLY A 296 12.10 -9.65 -20.89
C GLY A 296 13.29 -8.69 -20.77
N GLU A 297 13.32 -7.87 -19.71
CA GLU A 297 14.45 -7.00 -19.42
C GLU A 297 15.68 -7.75 -18.91
N TYR A 298 15.50 -8.76 -18.06
CA TYR A 298 16.56 -9.69 -17.69
C TYR A 298 17.26 -10.28 -18.92
N LEU A 299 16.48 -10.80 -19.87
CA LEU A 299 17.01 -11.36 -21.12
C LEU A 299 17.73 -10.31 -21.98
N LYS A 300 17.23 -9.07 -22.00
CA LYS A 300 17.89 -7.96 -22.70
C LYS A 300 19.28 -7.68 -22.12
N TYR A 301 19.42 -7.66 -20.79
CA TYR A 301 20.69 -7.33 -20.13
C TYR A 301 21.64 -8.51 -19.96
N THR A 302 21.16 -9.75 -20.10
CA THR A 302 21.98 -10.97 -20.12
C THR A 302 22.47 -11.35 -21.52
N ASN A 303 22.09 -10.59 -22.56
CA ASN A 303 22.64 -10.75 -23.90
C ASN A 303 24.18 -10.65 -23.86
N PRO A 304 24.93 -11.63 -24.42
CA PRO A 304 26.40 -11.64 -24.46
C PRO A 304 27.03 -10.33 -24.93
N ASP A 305 26.42 -9.67 -25.92
CA ASP A 305 26.94 -8.43 -26.52
C ASP A 305 26.80 -7.22 -25.57
N ILE A 306 25.84 -7.28 -24.64
CA ILE A 306 25.56 -6.22 -23.65
C ILE A 306 26.28 -6.53 -22.33
N THR A 307 26.31 -7.80 -21.91
CA THR A 307 27.00 -8.24 -20.68
C THR A 307 28.50 -8.03 -20.75
N ALA A 308 29.10 -8.06 -21.94
CA ALA A 308 30.50 -7.67 -22.15
C ALA A 308 30.78 -6.19 -21.84
N LEU A 309 29.75 -5.33 -21.81
CA LEU A 309 29.85 -3.89 -21.55
C LEU A 309 29.23 -3.47 -20.19
N ALA A 310 28.36 -4.28 -19.61
CA ALA A 310 27.71 -4.02 -18.34
C ALA A 310 27.48 -5.31 -17.55
N SER A 311 27.98 -5.38 -16.30
CA SER A 311 27.56 -6.41 -15.37
C SER A 311 26.21 -6.02 -14.77
N VAL A 312 25.18 -6.82 -15.07
CA VAL A 312 23.83 -6.65 -14.54
C VAL A 312 23.51 -7.86 -13.69
N SER A 313 23.47 -7.68 -12.37
CA SER A 313 22.95 -8.69 -11.45
C SER A 313 21.45 -8.50 -11.36
N TYR A 314 20.72 -9.54 -11.73
CA TYR A 314 19.26 -9.48 -11.82
C TYR A 314 18.73 -10.88 -11.52
N THR A 315 17.83 -10.96 -10.55
CA THR A 315 17.15 -12.21 -10.20
C THR A 315 15.87 -12.26 -11.02
N PRO A 316 15.49 -13.41 -11.63
CA PRO A 316 14.18 -13.51 -12.24
C PRO A 316 13.12 -13.16 -11.18
N PRO A 317 12.17 -12.29 -11.52
CA PRO A 317 11.09 -11.92 -10.59
C PRO A 317 10.28 -13.17 -10.22
N GLN A 318 9.72 -13.19 -9.01
CA GLN A 318 8.66 -14.09 -8.56
C GLN A 318 7.63 -13.15 -7.91
N PRO A 319 6.31 -13.30 -8.09
CA PRO A 319 5.51 -14.42 -8.62
C PRO A 319 5.27 -14.40 -10.14
N LYS A 320 4.86 -15.54 -10.71
CA LYS A 320 4.37 -15.66 -12.11
C LYS A 320 2.85 -15.55 -12.29
N ASN A 321 2.08 -15.79 -11.23
CA ASN A 321 0.63 -15.96 -11.35
C ASN A 321 -0.12 -14.71 -10.89
N ASP A 322 -1.05 -14.26 -11.73
CA ASP A 322 -1.96 -13.17 -11.37
C ASP A 322 -2.89 -13.57 -10.22
N VAL A 323 -3.21 -12.60 -9.37
CA VAL A 323 -4.12 -12.81 -8.24
C VAL A 323 -5.41 -12.03 -8.46
N THR A 324 -6.54 -12.70 -8.23
CA THR A 324 -7.86 -12.06 -8.20
C THR A 324 -8.47 -12.19 -6.82
N ILE A 325 -8.89 -11.06 -6.25
CA ILE A 325 -9.47 -10.96 -4.90
C ILE A 325 -10.88 -10.41 -5.02
N ASN A 326 -11.84 -11.11 -4.42
CA ASN A 326 -13.22 -10.64 -4.28
C ASN A 326 -13.46 -10.21 -2.83
N ARG A 327 -13.91 -8.98 -2.64
CA ARG A 327 -14.15 -8.36 -1.34
C ARG A 327 -15.62 -8.06 -1.17
N PHE A 328 -16.15 -8.40 -0.01
CA PHE A 328 -17.53 -8.15 0.37
C PHE A 328 -17.54 -7.29 1.63
N GLY A 329 -18.38 -6.27 1.64
CA GLY A 329 -18.51 -5.34 2.75
C GLY A 329 -19.96 -4.97 3.02
N LEU A 330 -20.28 -4.79 4.30
CA LEU A 330 -21.57 -4.31 4.77
C LEU A 330 -21.34 -3.22 5.81
N GLU A 331 -22.13 -2.15 5.75
CA GLU A 331 -22.12 -1.06 6.73
C GLU A 331 -23.56 -0.65 7.04
N TYR A 332 -23.95 -0.74 8.30
CA TYR A 332 -25.22 -0.24 8.80
C TYR A 332 -24.99 0.97 9.71
N ILE A 333 -25.47 2.14 9.29
CA ILE A 333 -25.41 3.39 10.05
C ILE A 333 -26.78 3.65 10.66
N MET A 334 -26.84 3.74 11.98
CA MET A 334 -28.04 4.02 12.76
C MET A 334 -27.96 5.43 13.35
N ASP A 335 -29.02 6.22 13.15
CA ASP A 335 -29.21 7.48 13.86
C ASP A 335 -29.59 7.20 15.32
N LEU A 336 -28.77 7.69 16.25
CA LEU A 336 -28.99 7.51 17.69
C LEU A 336 -30.02 8.50 18.24
N LYS A 337 -30.46 9.48 17.44
CA LYS A 337 -31.48 10.44 17.82
C LYS A 337 -32.80 9.72 18.15
N GLY A 338 -33.20 9.84 19.41
CA GLY A 338 -34.45 9.26 19.92
C GLY A 338 -34.31 7.90 20.63
N ILE A 339 -33.11 7.33 20.70
CA ILE A 339 -32.87 6.08 21.45
C ILE A 339 -32.69 6.39 22.94
N LYS A 340 -33.66 6.00 23.79
CA LYS A 340 -33.73 6.46 25.20
C LYS A 340 -32.50 6.10 26.04
N PHE A 341 -31.87 4.95 25.80
CA PHE A 341 -30.70 4.49 26.56
C PHE A 341 -29.39 5.16 26.13
N VAL A 342 -29.34 5.84 24.97
CA VAL A 342 -28.15 6.56 24.53
C VAL A 342 -27.97 7.82 25.41
N PRO A 343 -26.76 8.13 25.90
CA PRO A 343 -26.50 9.34 26.67
C PRO A 343 -27.03 10.59 25.95
N GLN A 344 -27.69 11.48 26.70
CA GLN A 344 -28.32 12.68 26.14
C GLN A 344 -27.33 13.56 25.37
N ALA A 345 -26.07 13.62 25.83
CA ALA A 345 -25.00 14.35 25.17
C ALA A 345 -24.72 13.88 23.73
N ILE A 346 -24.84 12.58 23.46
CA ILE A 346 -24.66 12.00 22.12
C ILE A 346 -25.91 12.24 21.26
N ARG A 347 -27.10 12.03 21.84
CA ARG A 347 -28.38 12.25 21.14
C ARG A 347 -28.57 13.69 20.65
N GLN A 348 -28.19 14.67 21.46
CA GLN A 348 -28.32 16.09 21.12
C GLN A 348 -27.31 16.54 20.05
N ARG A 349 -26.32 15.70 19.73
CA ARG A 349 -25.25 15.98 18.77
C ARG A 349 -25.39 15.18 17.48
N ASN A 350 -26.61 14.76 17.12
CA ASN A 350 -26.87 13.93 15.93
C ASN A 350 -25.92 12.73 15.85
N GLY A 351 -25.77 12.00 16.96
CA GLY A 351 -24.86 10.87 17.01
C GLY A 351 -25.30 9.74 16.08
N GLU A 352 -24.36 9.13 15.38
CA GLU A 352 -24.58 7.97 14.52
C GLU A 352 -23.70 6.80 15.00
N LEU A 353 -24.26 5.59 14.99
CA LEU A 353 -23.52 4.35 15.22
C LEU A 353 -23.41 3.58 13.90
N ALA A 354 -22.20 3.26 13.47
CA ALA A 354 -21.93 2.39 12.35
C ALA A 354 -21.54 1.00 12.83
N ILE A 355 -22.14 -0.04 12.25
CA ILE A 355 -21.76 -1.44 12.42
C ILE A 355 -21.35 -1.97 11.06
N ARG A 356 -20.18 -2.60 10.98
CA ARG A 356 -19.57 -3.03 9.72
C ARG A 356 -19.14 -4.49 9.78
N GLY A 357 -19.28 -5.17 8.66
CA GLY A 357 -18.74 -6.51 8.46
C GLY A 357 -18.10 -6.62 7.09
N GLY A 358 -17.09 -7.46 6.97
CA GLY A 358 -16.44 -7.71 5.69
C GLY A 358 -15.81 -9.09 5.61
N TYR A 359 -15.61 -9.54 4.37
CA TYR A 359 -15.00 -10.83 4.05
C TYR A 359 -14.23 -10.75 2.74
N PHE A 360 -13.08 -11.41 2.67
CA PHE A 360 -12.40 -11.75 1.41
C PHE A 360 -11.46 -12.94 1.60
N GLU A 361 -11.17 -13.60 0.48
CA GLU A 361 -10.17 -14.66 0.40
C GLU A 361 -8.89 -14.07 -0.21
N TRP A 362 -7.77 -14.28 0.48
CA TRP A 362 -6.44 -14.00 -0.02
C TRP A 362 -5.85 -15.29 -0.55
N ASN A 363 -5.63 -15.34 -1.86
CA ASN A 363 -4.87 -16.41 -2.49
C ASN A 363 -3.45 -15.89 -2.68
N SER A 364 -2.50 -16.56 -2.04
CA SER A 364 -1.09 -16.21 -2.15
C SER A 364 -0.67 -16.25 -3.61
N PRO A 365 0.09 -15.25 -4.08
CA PRO A 365 0.72 -15.34 -5.39
C PRO A 365 1.92 -16.30 -5.40
N ASN A 366 2.51 -16.59 -4.23
CA ASN A 366 3.74 -17.36 -4.04
C ASN A 366 3.55 -18.57 -3.10
N PRO A 367 2.54 -19.44 -3.31
CA PRO A 367 2.34 -20.59 -2.43
C PRO A 367 3.44 -21.65 -2.59
N GLU A 368 4.18 -21.65 -3.71
CA GLU A 368 5.17 -22.68 -4.05
C GLU A 368 6.63 -22.20 -3.84
N GLU A 369 6.86 -21.03 -3.25
CA GLU A 369 8.19 -20.45 -3.06
C GLU A 369 8.94 -21.03 -1.84
N LEU A 370 10.27 -20.82 -1.74
CA LEU A 370 11.01 -21.26 -0.54
C LEU A 370 10.56 -20.56 0.72
N TYR A 371 10.44 -21.32 1.81
CA TYR A 371 10.45 -20.76 3.14
C TYR A 371 11.71 -19.89 3.34
N LYS A 372 11.52 -18.63 3.77
CA LYS A 372 12.54 -17.55 3.85
C LYS A 372 12.95 -16.89 2.52
N ALA A 373 12.34 -17.26 1.40
CA ALA A 373 12.24 -16.39 0.21
C ALA A 373 10.95 -15.56 0.27
N ASP A 374 10.44 -15.08 -0.86
CA ASP A 374 9.21 -14.26 -0.96
C ASP A 374 7.90 -15.07 -0.72
N PHE A 375 7.94 -16.06 0.19
CA PHE A 375 6.84 -16.97 0.50
C PHE A 375 5.64 -16.26 1.15
N ASP A 376 4.43 -16.67 0.76
CA ASP A 376 3.16 -16.18 1.29
C ASP A 376 2.12 -17.31 1.32
N SER A 377 1.17 -17.26 2.26
CA SER A 377 0.15 -18.31 2.47
C SER A 377 -1.25 -17.80 2.16
N ASN A 378 -2.17 -18.73 1.84
CA ASN A 378 -3.57 -18.40 1.64
C ASN A 378 -4.20 -17.97 2.98
N ALA A 379 -5.22 -17.11 2.93
CA ALA A 379 -5.94 -16.69 4.13
C ALA A 379 -7.40 -16.33 3.86
N ASN A 380 -8.28 -16.75 4.77
CA ASN A 380 -9.64 -16.23 4.84
C ASN A 380 -9.68 -15.05 5.81
N VAL A 381 -10.14 -13.89 5.35
CA VAL A 381 -10.10 -12.66 6.14
C VAL A 381 -11.50 -12.21 6.49
N TYR A 382 -11.80 -12.22 7.78
CA TYR A 382 -13.04 -11.75 8.37
C TYR A 382 -12.82 -10.40 9.04
N SER A 383 -13.75 -9.48 8.86
CA SER A 383 -13.62 -8.12 9.40
C SER A 383 -14.90 -7.69 10.12
N LEU A 384 -14.72 -7.00 11.24
CA LEU A 384 -15.78 -6.37 12.02
C LEU A 384 -15.38 -4.93 12.33
N GLY A 385 -16.31 -3.99 12.19
CA GLY A 385 -16.07 -2.58 12.53
C GLY A 385 -17.21 -1.95 13.32
N LEU A 386 -16.87 -1.07 14.24
CA LEU A 386 -17.79 -0.24 15.01
C LEU A 386 -17.35 1.21 14.92
N GLY A 387 -18.25 2.09 14.47
CA GLY A 387 -18.02 3.52 14.35
C GLY A 387 -18.99 4.33 15.18
N LEU A 388 -18.52 5.38 15.84
CA LEU A 388 -19.35 6.39 16.49
C LEU A 388 -19.02 7.75 15.91
N SER A 389 -20.01 8.43 15.33
CA SER A 389 -19.87 9.80 14.84
C SER A 389 -20.81 10.75 15.58
N PHE A 390 -20.44 12.02 15.72
CA PHE A 390 -21.33 13.06 16.24
C PHE A 390 -20.89 14.47 15.82
N ASP A 391 -21.84 15.40 15.79
CA ASP A 391 -21.58 16.82 15.54
C ASP A 391 -20.93 17.47 16.78
N ARG A 392 -19.71 18.01 16.63
CA ARG A 392 -18.95 18.62 17.74
C ARG A 392 -19.65 19.83 18.35
N LYS A 393 -20.43 20.57 17.55
CA LYS A 393 -21.04 21.85 17.96
C LYS A 393 -22.50 21.73 18.39
N GLY A 394 -23.14 20.56 18.25
CA GLY A 394 -24.54 20.34 18.66
C GLY A 394 -25.58 21.27 18.01
N LYS A 395 -25.18 22.11 17.07
CA LYS A 395 -26.09 22.94 16.28
C LYS A 395 -26.57 22.08 15.12
N SER A 396 -27.88 21.91 15.03
CA SER A 396 -28.47 21.21 13.88
C SER A 396 -27.89 21.79 12.59
N SER A 397 -27.59 20.92 11.64
CA SER A 397 -27.20 21.24 10.28
C SER A 397 -28.15 22.23 9.57
N LEU A 398 -29.28 22.61 10.19
CA LEU A 398 -30.21 23.64 9.74
C LEU A 398 -29.69 25.08 9.91
N GLU A 399 -28.85 25.40 10.91
CA GLU A 399 -28.35 26.79 11.10
C GLU A 399 -27.15 27.11 10.20
N ARG A 400 -26.32 26.11 9.89
CA ARG A 400 -25.13 26.22 9.03
C ARG A 400 -24.86 24.88 8.31
N PRO A 401 -25.62 24.54 7.26
CA PRO A 401 -25.49 23.25 6.56
C PRO A 401 -24.09 23.03 5.93
N LEU A 402 -23.32 24.11 5.74
CA LEU A 402 -21.97 24.09 5.17
C LEU A 402 -20.86 23.95 6.22
N ALA A 403 -21.18 23.78 7.51
CA ALA A 403 -20.20 23.68 8.58
C ALA A 403 -20.35 22.37 9.36
N ASN A 404 -20.30 21.23 8.65
CA ASN A 404 -20.30 19.89 9.23
C ASN A 404 -19.01 19.65 10.01
N ASN A 405 -18.99 20.08 11.28
CA ASN A 405 -17.88 19.80 12.19
C ASN A 405 -18.15 18.47 12.90
N ARG A 406 -18.05 17.36 12.18
CA ARG A 406 -18.23 16.01 12.74
C ARG A 406 -16.92 15.46 13.28
N PHE A 407 -17.03 14.70 14.37
CA PHE A 407 -15.97 13.86 14.85
C PHE A 407 -16.44 12.41 14.78
N ALA A 408 -15.59 11.53 14.30
CA ALA A 408 -15.84 10.10 14.25
C ALA A 408 -14.69 9.34 14.91
N MET A 409 -15.05 8.26 15.60
CA MET A 409 -14.13 7.28 16.14
C MET A 409 -14.56 5.90 15.65
N ASP A 410 -13.65 5.20 15.00
CA ASP A 410 -13.90 3.90 14.40
C ASP A 410 -12.91 2.87 14.95
N VAL A 411 -13.44 1.80 15.52
CA VAL A 411 -12.68 0.62 15.92
C VAL A 411 -12.97 -0.49 14.92
N HIS A 412 -11.97 -1.28 14.56
CA HIS A 412 -12.17 -2.48 13.78
C HIS A 412 -11.31 -3.62 14.30
N LEU A 413 -11.80 -4.84 14.09
CA LEU A 413 -11.11 -6.09 14.36
C LEU A 413 -11.09 -6.88 13.05
N GLN A 414 -9.93 -7.39 12.64
CA GLN A 414 -9.85 -8.38 11.57
C GLN A 414 -9.25 -9.67 12.10
N PHE A 415 -9.73 -10.77 11.54
CA PHE A 415 -9.30 -12.12 11.83
C PHE A 415 -8.90 -12.77 10.51
N PHE A 416 -7.65 -13.17 10.42
CA PHE A 416 -7.09 -13.93 9.32
C PHE A 416 -7.02 -15.38 9.78
N ASP A 417 -7.69 -16.25 9.06
CA ASP A 417 -7.67 -17.69 9.25
C ASP A 417 -6.79 -18.29 8.15
N ILE A 418 -5.63 -18.80 8.54
CA ILE A 418 -4.61 -19.36 7.65
C ILE A 418 -4.77 -20.87 7.71
N PRO A 419 -5.36 -21.49 6.67
CA PRO A 419 -5.64 -22.91 6.69
C PRO A 419 -4.34 -23.71 6.77
N GLY A 420 -4.42 -24.88 7.40
CA GLY A 420 -3.36 -25.88 7.38
C GLY A 420 -3.11 -26.37 5.96
N GLU A 421 -2.02 -25.93 5.36
CA GLU A 421 -1.61 -26.31 4.00
C GLU A 421 -0.16 -26.79 3.99
N ASP A 422 0.06 -27.91 3.31
CA ASP A 422 1.39 -28.45 3.03
C ASP A 422 1.82 -28.00 1.64
N TYR A 423 2.99 -27.39 1.54
CA TYR A 423 3.58 -26.98 0.28
C TYR A 423 4.78 -27.86 -0.02
N THR A 424 4.85 -28.31 -1.27
CA THR A 424 5.98 -29.06 -1.79
C THR A 424 6.74 -28.19 -2.77
N VAL A 425 7.98 -27.87 -2.44
CA VAL A 425 8.89 -27.22 -3.37
C VAL A 425 9.99 -28.21 -3.72
N ALA A 426 10.33 -28.31 -5.00
CA ALA A 426 11.36 -29.26 -5.43
C ALA A 426 12.60 -28.53 -6.02
N TYR A 427 13.79 -29.14 -5.90
CA TYR A 427 15.10 -28.54 -6.29
C TYR A 427 16.07 -29.43 -7.11
N ASP A 428 16.99 -28.76 -7.83
CA ASP A 428 18.15 -29.27 -8.62
C ASP A 428 19.37 -28.53 -8.13
N TYR A 429 20.52 -28.98 -8.61
CA TYR A 429 21.84 -28.43 -8.36
C TYR A 429 21.99 -26.91 -8.64
N TRP A 430 21.07 -26.27 -9.37
CA TRP A 430 20.98 -24.83 -9.64
C TRP A 430 19.76 -24.15 -8.99
N GLY A 431 18.83 -24.89 -8.38
CA GLY A 431 17.54 -24.39 -7.88
C GLY A 431 16.26 -25.07 -8.43
N GLN A 432 16.28 -26.22 -9.12
CA GLN A 432 15.10 -26.83 -9.80
C GLN A 432 14.72 -28.32 -9.52
N PRO A 433 13.51 -28.72 -9.15
CA PRO A 433 13.11 -30.13 -8.85
C PRO A 433 13.85 -31.31 -9.54
N LEU A 434 14.70 -32.09 -8.85
CA LEU A 434 15.44 -33.23 -9.47
C LEU A 434 15.17 -34.62 -8.90
N SER A 435 14.51 -34.79 -7.75
CA SER A 435 14.03 -36.12 -7.37
C SER A 435 12.87 -36.06 -6.37
N PRO A 436 12.01 -37.09 -6.31
CA PRO A 436 10.94 -37.18 -5.32
C PRO A 436 11.41 -37.29 -3.86
N GLU A 437 12.71 -37.41 -3.61
CA GLU A 437 13.30 -37.52 -2.27
C GLU A 437 13.83 -36.17 -1.74
N ASP A 438 13.89 -35.13 -2.59
CA ASP A 438 14.46 -33.80 -2.29
C ASP A 438 13.40 -32.68 -2.11
N TYR A 439 12.15 -33.04 -1.81
CA TYR A 439 11.11 -32.05 -1.54
C TYR A 439 11.40 -31.30 -0.24
N TYR A 440 11.40 -29.98 -0.30
CA TYR A 440 11.28 -29.16 0.89
C TYR A 440 9.79 -29.03 1.20
N TYR A 441 9.36 -29.70 2.27
CA TYR A 441 8.01 -29.57 2.80
C TYR A 441 8.01 -28.43 3.81
N TYR A 442 7.11 -27.49 3.62
CA TYR A 442 6.71 -26.66 4.75
C TYR A 442 5.19 -26.65 4.90
N HIS A 443 4.78 -26.71 6.17
CA HIS A 443 3.40 -26.64 6.59
C HIS A 443 3.13 -25.23 7.11
N THR A 444 2.09 -24.58 6.62
CA THR A 444 1.59 -23.34 7.25
C THR A 444 0.25 -23.56 7.88
N GLU A 445 0.06 -23.00 9.07
CA GLU A 445 -1.25 -22.88 9.71
C GLU A 445 -1.26 -21.69 10.65
N GLY A 446 -2.45 -21.16 10.93
CA GLY A 446 -2.61 -20.31 12.10
C GLY A 446 -3.62 -19.19 11.96
N GLN A 447 -3.42 -18.14 12.74
CA GLN A 447 -4.35 -17.03 12.87
C GLN A 447 -3.67 -15.71 13.16
N ILE A 448 -4.17 -14.64 12.55
CA ILE A 448 -3.72 -13.27 12.81
C ILE A 448 -4.93 -12.42 13.21
N TRP A 449 -4.80 -11.70 14.33
CA TRP A 449 -5.79 -10.78 14.84
C TRP A 449 -5.25 -9.36 14.81
N THR A 450 -5.92 -8.49 14.07
CA THR A 450 -5.57 -7.07 14.01
C THR A 450 -6.68 -6.22 14.63
N LEU A 451 -6.29 -5.23 15.41
CA LEU A 451 -7.18 -4.23 16.00
C LEU A 451 -6.74 -2.87 15.50
N GLY A 452 -7.65 -2.11 14.91
CA GLY A 452 -7.37 -0.73 14.56
C GLY A 452 -8.36 0.26 15.17
N LEU A 453 -7.84 1.46 15.43
CA LEU A 453 -8.57 2.59 15.94
C LEU A 453 -8.29 3.79 15.04
N ASN A 454 -9.33 4.44 14.55
CA ASN A 454 -9.22 5.61 13.68
C ASN A 454 -10.05 6.76 14.23
N PHE A 455 -9.45 7.95 14.24
CA PHE A 455 -10.11 9.20 14.61
C PHE A 455 -10.20 10.09 13.39
N THR A 456 -11.41 10.53 13.04
CA THR A 456 -11.65 11.38 11.88
C THR A 456 -12.33 12.69 12.28
N TRP A 457 -11.78 13.80 11.81
CA TRP A 457 -12.36 15.14 11.94
C TRP A 457 -12.82 15.60 10.56
N LEU A 458 -14.13 15.71 10.38
CA LEU A 458 -14.76 16.19 9.15
C LEU A 458 -15.05 17.70 9.29
N HIS A 459 -14.91 18.45 8.20
CA HIS A 459 -14.93 19.92 8.21
C HIS A 459 -15.89 20.57 7.23
#